data_AF-A0AAW4XXN0-F1
#
_entry.id   AF-A0AAW4XXN0-F1
#
_cell.length_a   1.000
_cell.length_b   1.000
_cell.length_c   1.000
_cell.angle_alpha   90.00
_cell.angle_beta   90.00
_cell.angle_gamma   90.00
#
_symmetry.space_group_name_H-M   'P 1'
#
loop_
_entity.id
_entity.type
_entity.pdbx_description
1 polymer ?
#
loop_
_entity_poly.entity_id
_entity_poly.type
_entity_poly.pdbx_seq_one_letter_code
_entity_poly.pdbx_strand_id
1 'polypeptide(L)'
;MTKTMILTGDNNIPALPMTEAQVNHLRRLLAWLRCAYMLDEHMQRGFMQGAALSVQHGAATPERAGEILQQQADKINQVPAYVRQAHKMLSKALLEHDKRSGVVEGCRSGENLQAMPVSEKPAGAAGAKRIRRNQ
;
A
#
# COMPACT_ATOMS: atom_id res chain seq x y z
N MET A 1 27.31 2.79 5.14
CA MET A 1 27.42 1.69 6.13
C MET A 1 26.16 0.86 6.05
N THR A 2 26.24 -0.34 5.49
CA THR A 2 25.12 -1.28 5.36
C THR A 2 24.78 -1.87 6.73
N LYS A 3 23.52 -1.76 7.16
CA LYS A 3 23.07 -2.12 8.50
C LYS A 3 22.45 -3.51 8.48
N THR A 4 23.00 -4.44 9.27
CA THR A 4 22.58 -5.85 9.31
C THR A 4 21.12 -6.02 9.71
N MET A 5 20.35 -6.81 8.94
CA MET A 5 19.02 -7.23 9.34
C MET A 5 19.13 -8.34 10.38
N ILE A 6 18.46 -8.17 11.52
CA ILE A 6 18.33 -9.19 12.55
C ILE A 6 16.89 -9.68 12.54
N LEU A 7 16.69 -10.96 12.24
CA LEU A 7 15.43 -11.63 12.57
C LEU A 7 15.47 -11.93 14.06
N THR A 8 14.79 -11.11 14.85
CA THR A 8 14.50 -11.46 16.24
C THR A 8 13.34 -12.44 16.21
N GLY A 9 13.64 -13.72 16.41
CA GLY A 9 12.60 -14.68 16.74
C GLY A 9 12.10 -14.49 18.17
N ASP A 10 11.12 -15.31 18.51
CA ASP A 10 10.60 -15.58 19.85
C ASP A 10 11.75 -15.86 20.83
N ASN A 11 11.48 -15.87 22.14
CA ASN A 11 12.46 -16.18 23.21
C ASN A 11 13.27 -17.49 23.00
N ASN A 12 12.88 -18.34 22.04
CA ASN A 12 13.50 -19.63 21.73
C ASN A 12 14.41 -19.63 20.49
N ILE A 13 14.52 -18.54 19.72
CA ILE A 13 15.33 -18.49 18.50
C ILE A 13 16.39 -17.39 18.62
N PRO A 14 17.70 -17.73 18.60
CA PRO A 14 18.74 -16.72 18.69
C PRO A 14 18.66 -15.76 17.50
N ALA A 15 18.95 -14.48 17.76
CA ALA A 15 19.05 -13.46 16.74
C ALA A 15 20.02 -13.89 15.63
N LEU A 16 19.48 -14.20 14.45
CA LEU A 16 20.29 -14.60 13.29
C LEU A 16 20.60 -13.37 12.44
N PRO A 17 21.87 -12.91 12.39
CA PRO A 17 22.26 -11.86 11.46
C PRO A 17 22.15 -12.40 10.04
N MET A 18 21.37 -11.72 9.20
CA MET A 18 21.25 -12.07 7.80
C MET A 18 22.25 -11.27 6.96
N THR A 19 22.87 -11.94 6.00
CA THR A 19 23.67 -11.28 4.97
C THR A 19 22.78 -10.57 3.96
N GLU A 20 23.31 -9.55 3.27
CA GLU A 20 22.56 -8.85 2.21
C GLU A 20 22.05 -9.79 1.11
N ALA A 21 22.78 -10.86 0.80
CA ALA A 21 22.35 -11.87 -0.17
C ALA A 21 21.09 -12.62 0.33
N GLN A 22 21.03 -12.94 1.61
CA GLN A 22 19.86 -13.58 2.23
C GLN A 22 18.66 -12.62 2.30
N VAL A 23 18.90 -11.34 2.61
CA VAL A 23 17.85 -10.30 2.58
C VAL A 23 17.28 -10.16 1.17
N ASN A 24 18.14 -10.11 0.15
CA ASN A 24 17.71 -10.04 -1.25
C ASN A 24 16.95 -11.30 -1.70
N HIS A 25 17.38 -12.49 -1.26
CA HIS A 25 16.63 -13.71 -1.50
C HIS A 25 15.24 -13.67 -0.86
N LEU A 26 15.13 -13.16 0.38
CA LEU A 26 13.86 -13.00 1.06
C LEU A 26 12.94 -12.00 0.35
N ARG A 27 13.47 -10.87 -0.16
CA ARG A 27 12.70 -9.92 -1.00
C ARG A 27 12.08 -10.63 -2.21
N ARG A 28 12.86 -11.45 -2.92
CA ARG A 28 12.39 -12.21 -4.09
C ARG A 28 11.34 -13.26 -3.72
N LEU A 29 11.56 -13.99 -2.62
CA LEU A 29 10.62 -15.00 -2.14
C LEU A 29 9.26 -14.38 -1.78
N LEU A 30 9.27 -13.28 -1.03
CA LEU A 30 8.03 -12.59 -0.65
C LEU A 30 7.34 -11.97 -1.87
N ALA A 31 8.10 -11.40 -2.81
CA ALA A 31 7.53 -10.91 -4.07
C ALA A 31 6.83 -12.03 -4.85
N TRP A 32 7.47 -13.20 -4.96
CA TRP A 32 6.88 -14.36 -5.62
C TRP A 32 5.60 -14.83 -4.91
N LEU A 33 5.59 -14.92 -3.58
CA LEU A 33 4.40 -15.28 -2.80
C LEU A 33 3.24 -14.28 -2.99
N ARG A 34 3.53 -12.97 -3.06
CA ARG A 34 2.53 -11.94 -3.34
C ARG A 34 1.86 -12.16 -4.69
N CYS A 35 2.65 -12.44 -5.73
CA CYS A 35 2.14 -12.66 -7.08
C CYS A 35 1.36 -13.98 -7.20
N ALA A 36 1.90 -15.08 -6.66
CA ALA A 36 1.31 -16.40 -6.81
C ALA A 36 -0.05 -16.53 -6.10
N TYR A 37 -0.16 -15.97 -4.90
CA TYR A 37 -1.31 -16.19 -4.00
C TYR A 37 -2.14 -14.94 -3.72
N MET A 38 -1.86 -13.83 -4.41
CA MET A 38 -2.48 -12.53 -4.13
C MET A 38 -2.47 -12.11 -2.66
N LEU A 39 -1.37 -12.38 -1.93
CA LEU A 39 -1.25 -12.05 -0.50
C LEU A 39 -0.98 -10.56 -0.22
N ASP A 40 -1.06 -9.72 -1.25
CA ASP A 40 -0.83 -8.28 -1.15
C ASP A 40 -2.12 -7.47 -1.03
N GLU A 41 -2.19 -6.60 -0.02
CA GLU A 41 -3.39 -5.78 0.25
C GLU A 41 -3.69 -4.78 -0.88
N HIS A 42 -2.66 -4.19 -1.50
CA HIS A 42 -2.87 -3.23 -2.60
C HIS A 42 -3.39 -3.95 -3.84
N MET A 43 -2.84 -5.12 -4.15
CA MET A 43 -3.30 -5.93 -5.28
C MET A 43 -4.72 -6.46 -5.08
N GLN A 44 -5.08 -6.92 -3.88
CA GLN A 44 -6.45 -7.31 -3.54
C GLN A 44 -7.42 -6.13 -3.69
N ARG A 45 -7.03 -4.94 -3.22
CA ARG A 45 -7.83 -3.73 -3.37
C ARG A 45 -8.05 -3.37 -4.84
N GLY A 46 -6.99 -3.40 -5.65
CA GLY A 46 -7.08 -3.14 -7.09
C GLY A 46 -8.00 -4.14 -7.80
N PHE A 47 -7.94 -5.41 -7.40
CA PHE A 47 -8.81 -6.45 -7.95
C PHE A 47 -10.29 -6.21 -7.62
N MET A 48 -10.60 -5.86 -6.37
CA MET A 48 -11.97 -5.49 -5.95
C MET A 48 -12.48 -4.25 -6.69
N GLN A 49 -11.65 -3.22 -6.84
CA GLN A 49 -11.99 -2.02 -7.60
C GLN A 49 -12.26 -2.33 -9.07
N GLY A 50 -11.43 -3.16 -9.70
CA GLY A 50 -11.62 -3.59 -11.08
C GLY A 50 -12.91 -4.40 -11.28
N ALA A 51 -13.25 -5.27 -10.33
CA ALA A 51 -14.52 -6.01 -10.35
C ALA A 51 -15.72 -5.05 -10.24
N ALA A 52 -15.67 -4.07 -9.32
CA ALA A 52 -16.73 -3.06 -9.17
C ALA A 52 -16.90 -2.21 -10.44
N LEU A 53 -15.80 -1.75 -11.04
CA LEU A 53 -15.82 -0.99 -12.30
C LEU A 53 -16.39 -1.81 -13.45
N SER A 54 -16.07 -3.10 -13.52
CA SER A 54 -16.59 -4.01 -14.56
C SER A 54 -18.11 -4.13 -14.50
N VAL A 55 -18.69 -4.14 -13.29
CA VAL A 55 -20.15 -4.11 -13.09
C VAL A 55 -20.72 -2.74 -13.47
N GLN A 56 -20.09 -1.65 -13.02
CA GLN A 56 -20.54 -0.29 -13.32
C GLN A 56 -20.59 0.01 -14.82
N HIS A 57 -19.61 -0.49 -15.59
CA HIS A 57 -19.55 -0.30 -17.04
C HIS A 57 -20.34 -1.34 -17.83
N GLY A 58 -21.09 -2.23 -17.17
CA GLY A 58 -21.92 -3.24 -17.81
C GLY A 58 -21.13 -4.37 -18.50
N ALA A 59 -19.83 -4.50 -18.21
CA ALA A 59 -18.98 -5.57 -18.75
C ALA A 59 -19.20 -6.91 -18.02
N ALA A 60 -19.75 -6.89 -16.80
CA ALA A 60 -20.10 -8.06 -16.01
C ALA A 60 -21.39 -7.83 -15.21
N THR A 61 -22.14 -8.90 -14.91
CA THR A 61 -23.25 -8.83 -13.95
C THR A 61 -22.71 -8.83 -12.52
N PRO A 62 -23.44 -8.27 -11.55
CA PRO A 62 -23.02 -8.29 -10.14
C PRO A 62 -22.83 -9.71 -9.60
N GLU A 63 -23.66 -10.69 -10.01
CA GLU A 63 -23.50 -12.07 -9.58
C GLU A 63 -22.16 -12.64 -10.09
N ARG A 64 -21.85 -12.39 -11.36
CA ARG A 64 -20.62 -12.91 -11.96
C ARG A 64 -19.37 -12.29 -11.36
N ALA A 65 -19.41 -10.99 -11.06
CA ALA A 65 -18.31 -10.32 -10.37
C ALA A 65 -18.12 -10.89 -8.95
N GLY A 66 -19.21 -11.17 -8.24
CA GLY A 66 -19.19 -11.82 -6.93
C GLY A 66 -18.56 -13.21 -6.97
N GLU A 67 -18.94 -14.05 -7.94
CA GLU A 67 -18.34 -15.38 -8.14
C GLU A 67 -16.84 -15.31 -8.37
N ILE A 68 -16.37 -14.37 -9.19
CA ILE A 68 -14.94 -14.19 -9.49
C ILE A 68 -14.18 -13.76 -8.23
N LEU A 69 -14.74 -12.84 -7.44
CA LEU A 69 -14.15 -12.42 -6.16
C LEU A 69 -14.09 -13.58 -5.16
N GLN A 70 -15.16 -14.38 -5.07
CA GLN A 70 -15.22 -15.53 -4.18
C GLN A 70 -14.19 -16.61 -4.57
N GLN A 71 -14.09 -16.95 -5.86
CA GLN A 71 -13.08 -17.88 -6.36
C GLN A 71 -11.66 -17.44 -6.00
N GLN A 72 -11.42 -16.13 -6.02
CA GLN A 72 -10.11 -15.60 -5.67
C GLN A 72 -9.87 -15.58 -4.16
N ALA A 73 -10.90 -15.31 -3.35
CA ALA A 73 -10.85 -15.46 -1.90
C ALA A 73 -10.57 -16.92 -1.50
N ASP A 74 -11.17 -17.88 -2.18
CA ASP A 74 -10.96 -19.30 -1.92
C ASP A 74 -9.51 -19.71 -2.22
N LYS A 75 -8.89 -19.18 -3.30
CA LYS A 75 -7.45 -19.40 -3.58
C LYS A 75 -6.55 -18.82 -2.50
N ILE A 76 -6.89 -17.67 -1.92
CA ILE A 76 -6.15 -17.10 -0.78
C ILE A 76 -6.31 -18.00 0.45
N ASN A 77 -7.49 -18.58 0.64
CA ASN A 77 -7.79 -19.46 1.76
C ASN A 77 -7.09 -20.82 1.67
N GLN A 78 -6.70 -21.29 0.48
CA GLN A 78 -5.87 -22.50 0.30
C GLN A 78 -4.49 -22.37 0.97
N VAL A 79 -3.97 -21.15 1.11
CA VAL A 79 -2.72 -20.91 1.83
C VAL A 79 -2.97 -21.11 3.33
N PRO A 80 -2.17 -21.91 4.05
CA PRO A 80 -2.36 -22.06 5.49
C PRO A 80 -2.22 -20.74 6.26
N ALA A 81 -2.98 -20.57 7.35
CA ALA A 81 -3.00 -19.33 8.12
C ALA A 81 -1.60 -18.92 8.64
N TYR A 82 -0.79 -19.89 9.09
CA TYR A 82 0.56 -19.64 9.57
C TYR A 82 1.48 -19.07 8.48
N VAL A 83 1.29 -19.46 7.21
CA VAL A 83 2.06 -18.94 6.07
C VAL A 83 1.68 -17.50 5.77
N ARG A 84 0.37 -17.18 5.79
CA ARG A 84 -0.10 -15.79 5.60
C ARG A 84 0.43 -14.87 6.71
N GLN A 85 0.43 -15.35 7.95
CA GLN A 85 0.96 -14.60 9.08
C GLN A 85 2.48 -14.40 8.94
N ALA A 86 3.24 -15.45 8.62
CA ALA A 86 4.67 -15.36 8.39
C ALA A 86 5.00 -14.36 7.26
N HIS A 87 4.29 -14.43 6.14
CA HIS A 87 4.43 -13.48 5.03
C HIS A 87 4.23 -12.02 5.49
N LYS A 88 3.18 -11.75 6.28
CA LYS A 88 2.89 -10.42 6.81
C LYS A 88 3.99 -9.92 7.75
N MET A 89 4.46 -10.77 8.65
CA MET A 89 5.52 -10.42 9.60
C MET A 89 6.86 -10.18 8.88
N LEU A 90 7.24 -11.06 7.96
CA LEU A 90 8.48 -10.93 7.19
C LEU A 90 8.47 -9.72 6.25
N SER A 91 7.33 -9.44 5.61
CA SER A 91 7.19 -8.24 4.76
C SER A 91 7.34 -6.96 5.57
N LYS A 92 6.78 -6.91 6.78
CA LYS A 92 6.95 -5.78 7.69
C LYS A 92 8.41 -5.63 8.14
N ALA A 93 9.05 -6.72 8.54
CA ALA A 93 10.45 -6.70 8.97
C ALA A 93 11.40 -6.24 7.85
N LEU A 94 11.18 -6.70 6.61
CA LEU A 94 11.91 -6.22 5.44
C LEU A 94 11.68 -4.73 5.20
N LEU A 95 10.43 -4.26 5.24
CA LEU A 95 10.14 -2.84 5.04
C LEU A 95 10.82 -1.96 6.10
N GLU A 96 10.84 -2.40 7.36
CA GLU A 96 11.55 -1.72 8.44
C GLU A 96 13.08 -1.76 8.26
N HIS A 97 13.62 -2.86 7.73
CA HIS A 97 15.04 -2.94 7.34
C HIS A 97 15.37 -2.01 6.18
N ASP A 98 14.55 -1.97 5.13
CA ASP A 98 14.73 -1.13 3.95
C ASP A 98 14.67 0.36 4.31
N LYS A 99 13.75 0.75 5.21
CA LYS A 99 13.68 2.11 5.78
C LYS A 99 14.93 2.47 6.56
N ARG A 100 15.42 1.57 7.43
CA ARG A 100 16.65 1.79 8.23
C ARG A 100 17.91 1.82 7.36
N SER A 101 17.90 1.11 6.25
CA SER A 101 19.01 1.03 5.30
C SER A 101 19.00 2.17 4.27
N GLY A 102 17.96 3.00 4.27
CA GLY A 102 17.80 4.12 3.33
C GLY A 102 17.46 3.69 1.90
N VAL A 103 17.04 2.43 1.68
CA VAL A 103 16.61 1.91 0.37
C VAL A 103 15.23 2.44 0.01
N VAL A 104 14.38 2.60 1.02
CA VAL A 104 13.09 3.27 0.90
C VAL A 104 13.23 4.60 1.62
N GLU A 105 13.03 5.70 0.89
CA GLU A 105 12.84 7.03 1.48
C GLU A 105 11.79 6.90 2.56
N GLY A 106 12.19 7.03 3.83
CA GLY A 106 11.24 7.15 4.91
C GLY A 106 10.42 8.39 4.58
N CYS A 107 9.14 8.23 4.26
CA CYS A 107 8.21 9.35 4.30
C CYS A 107 8.43 9.99 5.67
N ARG A 108 9.03 11.18 5.69
CA ARG A 108 9.32 11.93 6.90
C ARG A 108 7.97 12.27 7.52
N SER A 109 7.44 11.37 8.32
CA SER A 109 6.37 11.65 9.25
C SER A 109 6.95 12.60 10.30
N GLY A 110 6.95 13.91 10.03
CA GLY A 110 7.47 14.90 10.96
C GLY A 110 7.82 16.29 10.44
N GLU A 111 7.69 16.61 9.14
CA GLU A 111 7.75 18.03 8.73
C GLU A 111 6.33 18.62 8.81
N ASN A 112 6.12 19.41 9.86
CA ASN A 112 4.93 20.22 10.15
C ASN A 112 4.30 20.81 8.87
N LEU A 113 3.15 20.27 8.45
CA LEU A 113 2.24 20.94 7.51
C LEU A 113 1.50 22.14 8.15
N GLN A 114 1.81 22.50 9.40
CA GLN A 114 1.35 23.73 10.05
C GLN A 114 2.38 24.86 9.86
N ALA A 115 2.52 25.35 8.63
CA ALA A 115 3.04 26.69 8.35
C ALA A 115 2.76 27.07 6.89
N MET A 116 1.50 27.03 6.47
CA MET A 116 1.08 27.88 5.35
C MET A 116 0.47 29.15 5.95
N PRO A 117 1.14 30.31 5.90
CA PRO A 117 0.45 31.56 6.13
C PRO A 117 -0.59 31.71 5.01
N VAL A 118 -1.84 31.82 5.40
CA VAL A 118 -2.93 32.23 4.51
C VAL A 118 -2.59 33.63 4.03
N SER A 119 -1.98 33.71 2.85
CA SER A 119 -1.70 34.98 2.19
C SER A 119 -3.03 35.69 1.96
N GLU A 120 -3.11 36.89 2.53
CA GLU A 120 -4.21 37.83 2.44
C GLU A 120 -4.64 38.03 0.98
N LYS A 121 -5.96 38.04 0.75
CA LYS A 121 -6.56 38.43 -0.52
C LYS A 121 -6.10 39.85 -0.89
N PRO A 122 -5.48 40.09 -2.06
CA PRO A 122 -5.38 41.44 -2.57
C PRO A 122 -6.73 41.88 -3.16
N ALA A 123 -7.13 43.08 -2.77
CA ALA A 123 -8.27 43.82 -3.26
C ALA A 123 -8.03 44.37 -4.69
N GLY A 124 -9.13 44.47 -5.46
CA GLY A 124 -9.22 45.25 -6.71
C GLY A 124 -8.79 44.49 -7.97
N ALA A 125 -9.38 44.65 -9.15
CA ALA A 125 -10.49 45.46 -9.61
C ALA A 125 -10.94 44.88 -10.97
N ALA A 126 -12.24 44.83 -11.25
CA ALA A 126 -12.75 44.74 -12.62
C ALA A 126 -14.18 45.25 -12.68
N GLY A 127 -14.32 46.53 -13.03
CA GLY A 127 -15.60 47.12 -13.40
C GLY A 127 -16.09 46.52 -14.72
N ALA A 128 -17.35 46.11 -14.75
CA ALA A 128 -18.11 45.94 -15.99
C ALA A 128 -19.57 46.35 -15.75
N LYS A 129 -19.95 47.43 -16.43
CA LYS A 129 -21.27 48.07 -16.47
C LYS A 129 -22.42 47.05 -16.57
N ARG A 130 -23.46 47.19 -15.73
CA ARG A 130 -24.80 46.69 -16.05
C ARG A 130 -25.90 47.64 -15.55
N ILE A 131 -26.33 48.51 -16.47
CA ILE A 131 -27.71 48.88 -16.83
C ILE A 131 -28.68 49.17 -15.67
N ARG A 132 -29.04 50.46 -15.54
CA ARG A 132 -30.21 50.98 -14.80
C ARG A 132 -31.52 50.47 -15.42
N ARG A 133 -32.47 50.01 -14.59
CA ARG A 133 -33.91 50.11 -14.86
C ARG A 133 -34.73 50.07 -13.56
N ASN A 134 -35.63 51.05 -13.46
CA ASN A 134 -36.86 51.12 -12.65
C ASN A 134 -36.73 51.34 -11.13
N GLN A 135 -36.91 52.59 -10.70
CA GLN A 135 -38.21 53.15 -10.28
C GLN A 135 -38.17 54.67 -10.46
#